data_AF-A0A653MIA2-F1
#
_entry.id   AF-A0A653MIA2-F1
#
_cell.length_a   1.000
_cell.length_b   1.000
_cell.length_c   1.000
_cell.angle_alpha   90.00
_cell.angle_beta   90.00
_cell.angle_gamma   90.00
#
_symmetry.space_group_name_H-M   'P 1'
#
loop_
_entity.id
_entity.type
_entity.pdbx_description
1 polymer ?
#
loop_
_entity_poly.entity_id
_entity_poly.type
_entity_poly.pdbx_seq_one_letter_code
_entity_poly.pdbx_strand_id
1 'polypeptide(L)'
;MSQATLLLLSAAVSGVVSFGVTRASTRYDYKLARRSRAVEQLTPHLYGLQDLVVMADSGMVAGREFSDAILGWNKAWNTYSVGLPRSWRFIYREANAAVGAFAGPQVFAAIDRRVWDEPLAEYDPGWQTKAEFYLKHLAACVARCDERRPPQPQKFDTWLKSHDARRAE
;
A
#
# COMPACT_ATOMS: atom_id res chain seq x y z
N MET A 1 -35.46 3.47 49.69
CA MET A 1 -35.40 3.12 48.26
C MET A 1 -36.01 1.74 48.08
N SER A 2 -36.89 1.56 47.10
CA SER A 2 -37.57 0.27 46.85
C SER A 2 -36.67 -0.67 46.02
N GLN A 3 -36.77 -1.98 46.25
CA GLN A 3 -36.11 -3.02 45.44
C GLN A 3 -36.38 -2.85 43.93
N ALA A 4 -37.58 -2.38 43.56
CA ALA A 4 -37.96 -2.11 42.18
C ALA A 4 -37.11 -0.99 41.54
N THR A 5 -36.70 0.01 42.32
CA THR A 5 -35.88 1.12 41.83
C THR A 5 -34.44 0.69 41.54
N LEU A 6 -33.89 -0.22 42.35
CA LEU A 6 -32.56 -0.82 42.14
C LEU A 6 -32.54 -1.73 40.90
N LEU A 7 -33.59 -2.52 40.68
CA LEU A 7 -33.72 -3.38 39.50
C LEU A 7 -33.80 -2.56 38.20
N LEU A 8 -34.62 -1.50 38.17
CA LEU A 8 -34.73 -0.61 37.01
C LEU A 8 -33.41 0.12 36.69
N LEU A 9 -32.68 0.57 37.71
CA LEU A 9 -31.35 1.19 37.53
C LEU A 9 -30.32 0.19 36.97
N SER A 10 -30.29 -1.04 37.51
CA SER A 10 -29.38 -2.08 37.03
C SER A 10 -29.66 -2.52 35.59
N ALA A 11 -30.94 -2.59 35.20
CA ALA A 11 -31.36 -2.88 33.84
C ALA A 11 -31.00 -1.74 32.86
N ALA A 12 -31.19 -0.48 33.28
CA ALA A 12 -30.83 0.69 32.47
C ALA A 12 -29.31 0.79 32.24
N VAL A 13 -28.50 0.58 33.27
CA VAL A 13 -27.03 0.56 33.15
C VAL A 13 -26.57 -0.59 32.25
N SER A 14 -27.12 -1.79 32.43
CA SER A 14 -26.80 -2.95 31.60
C SER A 14 -27.17 -2.73 30.12
N GLY A 15 -28.31 -2.08 29.86
CA GLY A 15 -28.74 -1.72 28.51
C GLY A 15 -27.81 -0.71 27.82
N VAL A 16 -27.39 0.34 28.54
CA VAL A 16 -26.45 1.35 28.02
C VAL A 16 -25.08 0.75 27.74
N VAL A 17 -24.56 -0.07 28.66
CA VAL A 17 -23.26 -0.77 28.48
C VAL A 17 -23.33 -1.72 27.29
N SER A 18 -24.37 -2.54 27.20
CA SER A 18 -24.55 -3.50 26.09
C SER A 18 -24.66 -2.78 24.74
N PHE A 19 -25.45 -1.70 24.67
CA PHE A 19 -25.57 -0.90 23.45
C PHE A 19 -24.24 -0.24 23.05
N GLY A 20 -23.47 0.27 24.02
CA GLY A 20 -22.14 0.82 23.80
C GLY A 20 -21.15 -0.21 23.26
N VAL A 21 -21.12 -1.42 23.84
CA VAL A 21 -20.26 -2.53 23.42
C VAL A 21 -20.62 -3.02 22.03
N THR A 22 -21.90 -3.25 21.75
CA THR A 22 -22.36 -3.68 20.41
C THR A 22 -22.01 -2.63 19.34
N ARG A 23 -22.25 -1.35 19.62
CA ARG A 23 -21.91 -0.27 18.68
C ARG A 23 -20.41 -0.13 18.47
N ALA A 24 -19.60 -0.35 19.49
CA ALA A 24 -18.14 -0.36 19.39
C ALA A 24 -17.65 -1.56 18.56
N SER A 25 -18.19 -2.76 18.81
CA SER A 25 -17.94 -3.98 18.05
C SER A 25 -18.26 -3.80 16.57
N THR A 26 -19.48 -3.37 16.22
CA THR A 26 -19.87 -3.18 14.81
C THR A 26 -19.00 -2.16 14.09
N ARG A 27 -18.60 -1.08 14.78
CA ARG A 27 -17.66 -0.09 14.21
C ARG A 27 -16.26 -0.67 14.01
N TYR A 28 -15.81 -1.54 14.90
CA TYR A 28 -14.55 -2.25 14.77
C TYR A 28 -14.59 -3.22 13.59
N ASP A 29 -15.60 -4.07 13.51
CA ASP A 29 -15.80 -5.06 12.43
C ASP A 29 -15.89 -4.38 11.06
N TYR A 30 -16.65 -3.29 10.97
CA TYR A 30 -16.75 -2.51 9.72
C TYR A 30 -15.40 -1.93 9.28
N LYS A 31 -14.61 -1.39 10.22
CA LYS A 31 -13.26 -0.87 9.91
C LYS A 31 -12.31 -1.98 9.49
N LEU A 32 -12.37 -3.14 10.14
CA LEU A 32 -11.55 -4.29 9.82
C LEU A 32 -11.89 -4.83 8.42
N ALA A 33 -13.17 -5.04 8.11
CA ALA A 33 -13.62 -5.49 6.80
C ALA A 33 -13.20 -4.52 5.68
N ARG A 34 -13.38 -3.21 5.91
CA ARG A 34 -12.95 -2.18 4.95
C ARG A 34 -11.43 -2.20 4.72
N ARG A 35 -10.66 -2.45 5.77
CA ARG A 35 -9.20 -2.54 5.68
C ARG A 35 -8.77 -3.81 4.95
N SER A 36 -9.34 -4.96 5.29
CA SER A 36 -9.08 -6.23 4.62
C SER A 36 -9.32 -6.11 3.12
N ARG A 37 -10.45 -5.51 2.72
CA ARG A 37 -10.73 -5.25 1.32
C ARG A 37 -9.70 -4.32 0.68
N ALA A 38 -9.26 -3.25 1.35
CA ALA A 38 -8.23 -2.37 0.81
C ALA A 38 -6.90 -3.10 0.60
N VAL A 39 -6.50 -3.96 1.54
CA VAL A 39 -5.29 -4.79 1.45
C VAL A 39 -5.37 -5.76 0.28
N GLU A 40 -6.47 -6.49 0.18
CA GLU A 40 -6.74 -7.46 -0.89
C GLU A 40 -6.69 -6.81 -2.28
N GLN A 41 -7.19 -5.58 -2.40
CA GLN A 41 -7.24 -4.88 -3.68
C GLN A 41 -5.92 -4.19 -4.04
N LEU A 42 -5.13 -3.71 -3.07
CA LEU A 42 -3.91 -2.95 -3.35
C LEU A 42 -2.67 -3.84 -3.52
N THR A 43 -2.61 -4.96 -2.79
CA THR A 43 -1.43 -5.85 -2.78
C THR A 43 -1.09 -6.41 -4.18
N PRO A 44 -2.07 -6.88 -4.99
CA PRO A 44 -1.78 -7.39 -6.34
C PRO A 44 -1.17 -6.36 -7.28
N HIS A 45 -1.54 -5.08 -7.15
CA HIS A 45 -0.97 -4.03 -7.99
C HIS A 45 0.50 -3.74 -7.67
N LEU A 46 0.90 -3.82 -6.40
CA LEU A 46 2.31 -3.70 -6.02
C LEU A 46 3.14 -4.88 -6.53
N TYR A 47 2.60 -6.10 -6.48
CA TYR A 47 3.24 -7.27 -7.09
C TYR A 47 3.30 -7.16 -8.62
N GLY A 48 2.23 -6.69 -9.28
CA GLY A 48 2.27 -6.47 -10.73
C GLY A 48 3.33 -5.45 -11.16
N LEU A 49 3.53 -4.38 -10.38
CA LEU A 49 4.63 -3.44 -10.62
C LEU A 49 6.00 -4.11 -10.41
N GLN A 50 6.15 -4.95 -9.39
CA GLN A 50 7.37 -5.73 -9.17
C GLN A 50 7.65 -6.67 -10.35
N ASP A 51 6.64 -7.42 -10.79
CA ASP A 51 6.78 -8.39 -11.89
C ASP A 51 7.19 -7.69 -13.19
N LEU A 52 6.67 -6.50 -13.48
CA LEU A 52 7.11 -5.70 -14.63
C LEU A 52 8.56 -5.26 -14.52
N VAL A 53 9.02 -4.84 -13.34
CA VAL A 53 10.43 -4.52 -13.09
C VAL A 53 11.33 -5.75 -13.30
N VAL A 54 10.87 -6.95 -12.92
CA VAL A 54 11.59 -8.21 -13.16
C VAL A 54 11.62 -8.57 -14.64
N MET A 55 10.48 -8.50 -15.33
CA MET A 55 10.37 -8.86 -16.76
C MET A 55 11.11 -7.88 -17.69
N ALA A 56 11.36 -6.66 -17.24
CA ALA A 56 12.16 -5.70 -18.00
C ALA A 56 13.62 -6.19 -18.21
N ASP A 57 14.15 -7.04 -17.33
CA ASP A 57 15.47 -7.68 -17.47
C ASP A 57 15.60 -8.52 -18.75
N SER A 58 14.51 -9.19 -19.12
CA SER A 58 14.47 -10.06 -20.30
C SER A 58 14.11 -9.30 -21.59
N GLY A 59 13.98 -7.97 -21.54
CA GLY A 59 13.60 -7.13 -22.68
C GLY A 59 12.17 -7.34 -23.16
N MET A 60 11.32 -7.95 -22.34
CA MET A 60 9.98 -8.41 -22.74
C MET A 60 8.86 -7.39 -22.50
N VAL A 61 9.14 -6.28 -21.82
CA VAL A 61 8.08 -5.36 -21.36
C VAL A 61 8.01 -4.13 -22.25
N ALA A 62 6.83 -3.90 -22.82
CA ALA A 62 6.58 -2.67 -23.58
C ALA A 62 6.38 -1.48 -22.64
N GLY A 63 6.81 -0.28 -23.04
CA GLY A 63 6.58 0.95 -22.26
C GLY A 63 5.10 1.17 -21.92
N ARG A 64 4.19 0.73 -22.80
CA ARG A 64 2.74 0.73 -22.57
C ARG A 64 2.33 -0.06 -21.33
N GLU A 65 2.89 -1.25 -21.14
CA GLU A 65 2.55 -2.13 -20.02
C GLU A 65 2.94 -1.50 -18.68
N PHE A 66 4.10 -0.82 -18.63
CA PHE A 66 4.50 -0.02 -17.47
C PHE A 66 3.51 1.11 -17.16
N SER A 67 3.16 1.92 -18.16
CA SER A 67 2.20 3.02 -17.96
C SER A 67 0.84 2.52 -17.50
N ASP A 68 0.32 1.44 -18.09
CA ASP A 68 -0.98 0.87 -17.73
C ASP A 68 -0.97 0.35 -16.28
N ALA A 69 0.13 -0.29 -15.86
CA ALA A 69 0.28 -0.74 -14.48
C ALA A 69 0.37 0.42 -13.48
N ILE A 70 1.10 1.49 -13.82
CA ILE A 70 1.18 2.70 -13.00
C ILE A 70 -0.20 3.37 -12.87
N LEU A 71 -0.93 3.51 -13.97
CA LEU A 71 -2.30 4.05 -13.97
C LEU A 71 -3.25 3.16 -13.17
N GLY A 72 -3.14 1.84 -13.32
CA GLY A 72 -3.89 0.85 -12.54
C GLY A 72 -3.64 0.98 -11.05
N TRP A 73 -2.37 1.07 -10.64
CA TRP A 73 -1.96 1.34 -9.26
C TRP A 73 -2.54 2.65 -8.73
N ASN A 74 -2.39 3.76 -9.47
CA ASN A 74 -2.90 5.07 -9.08
C ASN A 74 -4.42 5.05 -8.88
N LYS A 75 -5.15 4.37 -9.77
CA LYS A 75 -6.61 4.21 -9.69
C LYS A 75 -7.02 3.37 -8.47
N ALA A 76 -6.35 2.24 -8.25
CA ALA A 76 -6.61 1.37 -7.10
C ALA A 76 -6.32 2.11 -5.78
N TRP A 77 -5.20 2.83 -5.71
CA TRP A 77 -4.84 3.65 -4.56
C TRP A 77 -5.91 4.70 -4.23
N ASN A 78 -6.36 5.47 -5.22
CA ASN A 78 -7.38 6.50 -5.00
C ASN A 78 -8.71 5.92 -4.51
N THR A 79 -9.04 4.70 -4.96
CA THR A 79 -10.30 4.03 -4.62
C THR A 79 -10.24 3.40 -3.23
N TYR A 80 -9.14 2.71 -2.88
CA TYR A 80 -9.09 1.84 -1.72
C TYR A 80 -8.26 2.37 -0.54
N SER A 81 -7.41 3.39 -0.74
CA SER A 81 -6.56 3.96 0.32
C SER A 81 -7.34 4.54 1.50
N VAL A 82 -8.60 4.92 1.29
CA VAL A 82 -9.50 5.39 2.35
C VAL A 82 -9.83 4.31 3.40
N GLY A 83 -9.63 3.03 3.06
CA GLY A 83 -9.73 1.91 3.99
C GLY A 83 -8.47 1.67 4.82
N LEU A 84 -7.35 2.30 4.45
CA LEU A 84 -6.07 2.17 5.16
C LEU A 84 -5.91 3.24 6.25
N PRO A 85 -5.07 2.99 7.27
CA PRO A 85 -4.72 4.03 8.23
C PRO A 85 -3.99 5.20 7.55
N ARG A 86 -4.22 6.44 8.02
CA ARG A 86 -3.59 7.65 7.42
C ARG A 86 -2.07 7.58 7.36
N SER A 87 -1.45 6.89 8.32
CA SER A 87 0.00 6.69 8.35
C SER A 87 0.51 5.96 7.12
N TRP A 88 -0.32 5.24 6.36
CA TRP A 88 0.08 4.46 5.18
C TRP A 88 0.10 5.27 3.89
N ARG A 89 -0.24 6.57 3.93
CA ARG A 89 -0.29 7.43 2.74
C ARG A 89 1.04 7.55 2.00
N PHE A 90 2.16 7.30 2.67
CA PHE A 90 3.47 7.34 2.03
C PHE A 90 3.64 6.23 0.98
N ILE A 91 2.97 5.07 1.10
CA ILE A 91 3.17 3.92 0.19
C ILE A 91 2.95 4.33 -1.25
N TYR A 92 1.96 5.18 -1.50
CA TYR A 92 1.74 5.78 -2.81
C TYR A 92 2.99 6.45 -3.37
N ARG A 93 3.58 7.37 -2.60
CA ARG A 93 4.77 8.12 -3.01
C ARG A 93 5.97 7.19 -3.19
N GLU A 94 6.14 6.25 -2.27
CA GLU A 94 7.29 5.35 -2.25
C GLU A 94 7.25 4.33 -3.40
N ALA A 95 6.08 3.79 -3.74
CA ALA A 95 5.91 2.94 -4.92
C ALA A 95 6.18 3.71 -6.21
N ASN A 96 5.66 4.93 -6.34
CA ASN A 96 5.94 5.79 -7.50
C ASN A 96 7.41 6.22 -7.57
N ALA A 97 8.10 6.40 -6.45
CA ALA A 97 9.53 6.70 -6.43
C ALA A 97 10.37 5.51 -6.92
N ALA A 98 10.05 4.30 -6.47
CA ALA A 98 10.73 3.08 -6.91
C ALA A 98 10.53 2.83 -8.41
N VAL A 99 9.30 2.98 -8.91
CA VAL A 99 9.01 2.85 -10.35
C VAL A 99 9.61 4.00 -11.13
N GLY A 100 9.58 5.24 -10.62
CA GLY A 100 10.18 6.42 -11.26
C GLY A 100 11.70 6.35 -11.39
N ALA A 101 12.38 5.79 -10.39
CA ALA A 101 13.83 5.57 -10.44
C ALA A 101 14.21 4.54 -11.52
N PHE A 102 13.35 3.56 -11.80
CA PHE A 102 13.58 2.53 -12.81
C PHE A 102 13.11 2.94 -14.21
N ALA A 103 11.90 3.49 -14.32
CA ALA A 103 11.19 3.75 -15.58
C ALA A 103 10.77 5.22 -15.71
N GLY A 104 11.63 6.17 -15.31
CA GLY A 104 11.34 7.61 -15.26
C GLY A 104 10.74 8.20 -16.55
N PRO A 105 11.27 7.91 -17.75
CA PRO A 105 10.67 8.34 -19.01
C PRO A 105 9.27 7.76 -19.26
N GLN A 106 9.00 6.52 -18.83
CA GLN A 106 7.71 5.85 -19.03
C GLN A 106 6.69 6.23 -17.95
N VAL A 107 7.14 6.59 -16.75
CA VAL A 107 6.31 7.29 -15.76
C VAL A 107 5.83 8.64 -16.32
N PHE A 108 6.65 9.31 -17.13
CA PHE A 108 6.25 10.49 -17.89
C PHE A 108 5.27 10.14 -19.03
N ALA A 109 5.45 8.98 -19.68
CA ALA A 109 4.52 8.48 -20.70
C ALA A 109 3.11 8.14 -20.18
N ALA A 110 2.97 7.83 -18.88
CA ALA A 110 1.65 7.74 -18.24
C ALA A 110 0.88 9.09 -18.25
N ILE A 111 1.58 10.20 -18.50
CA ILE A 111 1.04 11.56 -18.58
C ILE A 111 0.96 12.03 -20.04
N ASP A 112 1.93 11.68 -20.90
CA ASP A 112 1.95 12.02 -22.33
C ASP A 112 1.96 10.78 -23.25
N ARG A 113 0.88 10.60 -24.02
CA ARG A 113 0.71 9.47 -24.96
C ARG A 113 1.68 9.47 -26.14
N ARG A 114 2.37 10.58 -26.42
CA ARG A 114 3.31 10.67 -27.56
C ARG A 114 4.59 9.89 -27.35
N VAL A 115 4.98 9.72 -26.08
CA VAL A 115 6.23 9.05 -25.68
C VAL A 115 5.99 7.61 -25.22
N TRP A 116 4.79 7.08 -25.50
CA TRP A 116 4.35 5.77 -25.00
C TRP A 116 5.07 4.59 -25.66
N ASP A 117 5.51 4.81 -26.90
CA ASP A 117 6.24 3.84 -27.72
C ASP A 117 7.76 4.08 -27.64
N GLU A 118 8.24 5.00 -26.80
CA GLU A 118 9.66 5.21 -26.58
C GLU A 118 10.26 4.09 -25.72
N PRO A 119 11.49 3.63 -26.06
CA PRO A 119 12.15 2.56 -25.32
C PRO A 119 12.39 2.94 -23.85
N LEU A 120 12.28 1.93 -22.96
CA LEU A 120 12.65 2.06 -21.55
C LEU A 120 14.07 2.65 -21.42
N ALA A 121 14.28 3.43 -20.36
CA ALA A 121 15.64 3.89 -20.02
C ALA A 121 16.61 2.71 -20.04
N GLU A 122 17.86 2.95 -20.47
CA GLU A 122 18.87 1.91 -20.50
C GLU A 122 18.98 1.21 -19.14
N TYR A 123 19.17 -0.10 -19.22
CA TYR A 123 19.23 -1.00 -18.08
C TYR A 123 20.29 -0.57 -17.05
N ASP A 124 19.83 -0.19 -15.84
CA ASP A 124 20.68 -0.07 -14.65
C ASP A 124 20.37 -1.22 -13.67
N PRO A 125 21.24 -2.26 -13.61
CA PRO A 125 21.01 -3.44 -12.78
C PRO A 125 20.92 -3.12 -11.28
N GLY A 126 21.58 -2.04 -10.86
CA GLY A 126 21.53 -1.56 -9.49
C GLY A 126 20.12 -1.12 -9.13
N TRP A 127 19.58 -0.17 -9.90
CA TRP A 127 18.24 0.38 -9.63
C TRP A 127 17.12 -0.63 -9.79
N GLN A 128 17.21 -1.55 -10.75
CA GLN A 128 16.21 -2.60 -10.93
C GLN A 128 16.08 -3.49 -9.70
N THR A 129 17.20 -4.09 -9.26
CA THR A 129 17.21 -4.97 -8.08
C THR A 129 16.65 -4.23 -6.87
N LYS A 130 17.06 -2.97 -6.68
CA LYS A 130 16.60 -2.13 -5.56
C LYS A 130 15.10 -1.84 -5.63
N ALA A 131 14.58 -1.50 -6.81
CA ALA A 131 13.16 -1.24 -7.03
C ALA A 131 12.31 -2.50 -6.82
N GLU A 132 12.75 -3.65 -7.35
CA GLU A 132 12.09 -4.95 -7.16
C GLU A 132 11.95 -5.28 -5.66
N PHE A 133 13.07 -5.30 -4.93
CA PHE A 133 13.07 -5.63 -3.50
C PHE A 133 12.19 -4.66 -2.69
N TYR A 134 12.23 -3.38 -3.04
CA TYR A 134 11.48 -2.37 -2.31
C TYR A 134 9.96 -2.44 -2.59
N LEU A 135 9.54 -2.68 -3.84
CA LEU A 135 8.13 -2.89 -4.17
C LEU A 135 7.57 -4.13 -3.45
N LYS A 136 8.34 -5.23 -3.43
CA LYS A 136 8.01 -6.43 -2.65
C LYS A 136 7.88 -6.12 -1.15
N HIS A 137 8.78 -5.30 -0.61
CA HIS A 137 8.73 -4.87 0.79
C HIS A 137 7.46 -4.04 1.09
N LEU A 138 7.09 -3.12 0.20
CA LEU A 138 5.85 -2.34 0.32
C LEU A 138 4.61 -3.23 0.27
N ALA A 139 4.57 -4.22 -0.63
CA ALA A 139 3.49 -5.19 -0.73
C ALA A 139 3.35 -6.01 0.57
N ALA A 140 4.47 -6.50 1.12
CA ALA A 140 4.50 -7.20 2.39
C ALA A 140 4.03 -6.32 3.56
N CYS A 141 4.35 -5.02 3.55
CA CYS A 141 3.79 -4.09 4.51
C CYS A 141 2.26 -4.05 4.36
N VAL A 142 1.73 -3.77 3.16
CA VAL A 142 0.27 -3.66 2.94
C VAL A 142 -0.45 -4.94 3.37
N ALA A 143 0.09 -6.11 3.07
CA ALA A 143 -0.46 -7.40 3.50
C ALA A 143 -0.57 -7.54 5.04
N ARG A 144 0.35 -6.93 5.79
CA ARG A 144 0.39 -6.96 7.27
C ARG A 144 -0.31 -5.76 7.93
N CYS A 145 -1.24 -5.11 7.24
CA CYS A 145 -1.91 -3.90 7.73
C CYS A 145 -2.85 -4.16 8.95
N ASP A 146 -2.32 -4.64 10.08
CA ASP A 146 -2.96 -4.63 11.41
C ASP A 146 -2.02 -4.97 12.59
N GLU A 147 -0.69 -4.94 12.42
CA GLU A 147 0.23 -5.37 13.48
C GLU A 147 0.52 -4.27 14.52
N ARG A 148 -0.49 -3.67 15.16
CA ARG A 148 -0.46 -2.72 16.33
C ARG A 148 0.41 -1.44 16.23
N ARG A 149 1.49 -1.39 15.46
CA ARG A 149 2.23 -0.22 14.99
C ARG A 149 2.86 -0.61 13.65
N PRO A 150 2.49 0.03 12.53
CA PRO A 150 3.23 -0.19 11.30
C PRO A 150 4.69 0.23 11.56
N PRO A 151 5.70 -0.60 11.23
CA PRO A 151 7.06 -0.06 11.11
C PRO A 151 6.96 1.10 10.14
N GLN A 152 7.42 2.29 10.51
CA GLN A 152 7.48 3.39 9.55
C GLN A 152 8.47 2.96 8.48
N PRO A 153 8.03 2.68 7.25
CA PRO A 153 8.97 2.32 6.20
C PRO A 153 9.80 3.55 5.95
N GLN A 154 11.12 3.36 5.93
CA GLN A 154 12.04 4.41 5.55
C GLN A 154 11.71 4.86 4.14
N LYS A 155 11.83 6.16 3.84
CA LYS A 155 11.74 6.67 2.47
C LYS A 155 12.67 5.87 1.56
N PHE A 156 12.33 5.69 0.29
CA PHE A 156 13.06 4.86 -0.65
C PHE A 156 14.54 5.22 -0.69
N ASP A 157 14.87 6.50 -0.83
CA ASP A 157 16.27 6.97 -0.83
C ASP A 157 17.00 6.70 0.50
N THR A 158 16.27 6.72 1.62
CA THR A 158 16.84 6.46 2.95
C THR A 158 17.03 4.97 3.18
N TRP A 159 16.04 4.18 2.79
CA TRP A 159 16.11 2.72 2.78
C TRP A 159 17.24 2.24 1.90
N LEU A 160 17.40 2.84 0.73
CA LEU A 160 18.45 2.54 -0.22
C LEU A 160 19.84 2.72 0.41
N LYS A 161 20.07 3.88 1.04
CA LYS A 161 21.33 4.16 1.77
C LYS A 161 21.59 3.16 2.90
N SER A 162 20.55 2.79 3.67
CA SER A 162 20.70 1.85 4.79
C SER A 162 20.83 0.40 4.35
N HIS A 163 20.26 0.05 3.20
CA HIS A 163 20.36 -1.27 2.59
C HIS A 163 21.73 -1.49 1.95
N ASP A 164 22.25 -0.47 1.25
CA ASP A 164 23.59 -0.51 0.65
C ASP A 164 24.68 -0.59 1.74
N ALA A 165 24.54 0.15 2.84
CA ALA A 165 25.46 0.06 3.98
C ALA A 165 25.54 -1.35 4.57
N ARG A 166 24.40 -2.04 4.70
CA ARG A 166 24.34 -3.42 5.23
C ARG A 166 24.91 -4.49 4.30
N ARG A 167 25.07 -4.20 3.00
CA ARG A 167 25.72 -5.13 2.04
C ARG A 167 27.24 -4.99 2.01
N ALA A 168 27.77 -3.91 2.56
CA ALA A 168 29.21 -3.62 2.59
C ALA A 168 29.90 -4.14 3.87
N GLU A 169 29.13 -4.62 4.85
CA GLU A 169 29.57 -5.27 6.10
C GLU A 169 29.55 -6.79 5.98
#